data_AF-A0A413BCZ0-F1
#
_entry.id   AF-A0A413BCZ0-F1
#
_cell.length_a   1.000
_cell.length_b   1.000
_cell.length_c   1.000
_cell.angle_alpha   90.00
_cell.angle_beta   90.00
_cell.angle_gamma   90.00
#
_symmetry.space_group_name_H-M   'P 1'
#
loop_
_entity.id
_entity.type
_entity.pdbx_description
1 polymer ?
#
loop_
_entity_poly.entity_id
_entity_poly.type
_entity_poly.pdbx_seq_one_letter_code
_entity_poly.pdbx_strand_id
1 'polypeptide(L)'
;MSNYINQVSDSLKNHISELANNPCLFLRNPNVDFSRKRKIDFKTFIGIMMNSGGATMSKELLDFFDFNKNTPSVSAFTQQRSKVLPEAFEYLFKSFTDDNLPTTNNYHG
;
A
#
# COMPACT_ATOMS: atom_id res chain seq x y z
N MET A 1 -22.65 12.73 -3.04
CA MET A 1 -21.85 11.99 -2.03
C MET A 1 -21.05 10.85 -2.66
N SER A 2 -21.66 10.03 -3.53
CA SER A 2 -20.96 8.99 -4.31
C SER A 2 -19.78 9.50 -5.14
N ASN A 3 -19.94 10.62 -5.87
CA ASN A 3 -18.87 11.15 -6.73
C ASN A 3 -17.61 11.54 -5.94
N TYR A 4 -17.77 12.16 -4.77
CA TYR A 4 -16.64 12.54 -3.92
C TYR A 4 -15.91 11.30 -3.37
N ILE A 5 -16.67 10.31 -2.86
CA ILE A 5 -16.08 9.04 -2.38
C ILE A 5 -15.31 8.34 -3.51
N ASN A 6 -15.88 8.28 -4.70
CA ASN A 6 -15.22 7.68 -5.87
C ASN A 6 -13.94 8.46 -6.24
N GLN A 7 -14.00 9.79 -6.28
CA GLN A 7 -12.84 10.63 -6.57
C GLN A 7 -11.70 10.40 -5.57
N VAL A 8 -11.97 10.40 -4.27
CA VAL A 8 -10.96 10.17 -3.23
C VAL A 8 -10.41 8.74 -3.32
N SER A 9 -11.29 7.76 -3.54
CA SER A 9 -10.89 6.35 -3.70
C SER A 9 -9.99 6.14 -4.91
N ASP A 10 -10.32 6.78 -6.04
CA ASP A 10 -9.55 6.68 -7.27
C ASP A 10 -8.23 7.45 -7.16
N SER A 11 -8.21 8.58 -6.45
CA SER A 11 -6.97 9.28 -6.09
C SER A 11 -6.02 8.36 -5.32
N LEU A 12 -6.50 7.65 -4.28
CA LEU A 12 -5.66 6.70 -3.55
C LEU A 12 -5.12 5.58 -4.44
N LYS A 13 -5.97 4.98 -5.30
CA LYS A 13 -5.55 3.93 -6.25
C LYS A 13 -4.49 4.43 -7.24
N ASN A 14 -4.59 5.69 -7.66
CA ASN A 14 -3.62 6.32 -8.56
C ASN A 14 -2.27 6.47 -7.87
N HIS A 15 -2.24 7.00 -6.65
CA HIS A 15 -1.01 7.13 -5.86
C HIS A 15 -0.34 5.77 -5.58
N ILE A 16 -1.13 4.74 -5.23
CA ILE A 16 -0.60 3.38 -5.06
C ILE A 16 0.00 2.85 -6.38
N SER A 17 -0.63 3.15 -7.52
CA SER A 17 -0.15 2.72 -8.84
C SER A 17 1.13 3.46 -9.24
N GLU A 18 1.21 4.77 -8.98
CA GLU A 18 2.41 5.57 -9.22
C GLU A 18 3.59 5.08 -8.37
N LEU A 19 3.36 4.85 -7.08
CA LEU A 19 4.35 4.28 -6.17
C LEU A 19 4.84 2.91 -6.68
N ALA A 20 3.92 2.04 -7.11
CA ALA A 20 4.26 0.72 -7.65
C ALA A 20 5.03 0.78 -8.98
N ASN A 21 4.83 1.83 -9.78
CA ASN A 21 5.55 2.07 -11.04
C ASN A 21 6.95 2.64 -10.83
N ASN A 22 7.26 3.14 -9.63
CA ASN A 22 8.57 3.71 -9.27
C ASN A 22 9.27 2.94 -8.14
N PRO A 23 9.44 1.60 -8.25
CA PRO A 23 9.94 0.77 -7.16
C PRO A 23 11.37 1.13 -6.72
N CYS A 24 12.17 1.72 -7.60
CA CYS A 24 13.56 2.07 -7.28
C CYS A 24 13.72 3.13 -6.19
N LEU A 25 12.68 3.94 -5.94
CA LEU A 25 12.67 4.95 -4.90
C LEU A 25 12.29 4.36 -3.52
N PHE A 26 11.65 3.19 -3.51
CA PHE A 26 10.90 2.70 -2.36
C PHE A 26 11.28 1.29 -1.91
N LEU A 27 12.23 0.65 -2.58
CA LEU A 27 12.71 -0.69 -2.27
C LEU A 27 14.15 -0.66 -1.76
N ARG A 28 14.48 -1.55 -0.83
CA ARG A 28 15.84 -1.72 -0.29
C ARG A 28 16.83 -2.17 -1.35
N ASN A 29 16.43 -3.09 -2.23
CA ASN A 29 17.26 -3.57 -3.34
C ASN A 29 16.48 -3.47 -4.67
N PRO A 30 16.39 -2.29 -5.30
CA PRO A 30 15.59 -2.05 -6.51
C PRO A 30 15.77 -3.04 -7.65
N ASN A 31 16.99 -3.55 -7.83
CA ASN A 31 17.33 -4.45 -8.94
C ASN A 31 16.83 -5.90 -8.73
N VAL A 32 16.48 -6.26 -7.50
CA VAL A 32 16.20 -7.67 -7.11
C VAL A 32 14.86 -7.80 -6.42
N ASP A 33 14.52 -6.87 -5.54
CA ASP A 33 13.27 -6.91 -4.79
C ASP A 33 12.07 -6.72 -5.72
N PHE A 34 11.03 -7.55 -5.51
CA PHE A 34 9.82 -7.63 -6.34
C PHE A 34 10.01 -7.88 -7.85
N SER A 35 11.24 -8.13 -8.33
CA SER A 35 11.52 -8.48 -9.75
C SER A 35 10.87 -9.78 -10.23
N ARG A 36 10.59 -10.72 -9.31
CA ARG A 36 9.95 -12.00 -9.62
C ARG A 36 8.45 -11.92 -9.39
N LYS A 37 7.67 -12.53 -10.29
CA LYS A 37 6.22 -12.70 -10.16
C LYS A 37 5.89 -13.58 -8.94
N ARG A 38 5.42 -12.96 -7.86
CA ARG A 38 4.93 -13.62 -6.63
C ARG A 38 3.47 -13.24 -6.39
N LYS A 39 2.81 -13.95 -5.48
CA LYS A 39 1.42 -13.66 -5.08
C LYS A 39 1.28 -12.29 -4.38
N ILE A 40 2.34 -11.84 -3.71
CA ILE A 40 2.44 -10.51 -3.13
C ILE A 40 3.52 -9.78 -3.93
N ASP A 41 3.10 -9.07 -4.97
CA ASP A 41 3.95 -8.08 -5.62
C ASP A 41 3.94 -6.76 -4.83
N PHE A 42 4.67 -5.75 -5.31
CA PHE A 42 4.83 -4.50 -4.57
C PHE A 42 3.49 -3.76 -4.40
N LYS A 43 2.70 -3.68 -5.48
CA LYS A 43 1.37 -3.06 -5.46
C LYS A 43 0.43 -3.78 -4.50
N THR A 44 0.44 -5.11 -4.53
CA THR A 44 -0.35 -5.98 -3.65
C THR A 44 0.05 -5.78 -2.19
N PHE A 45 1.34 -5.69 -1.90
CA PHE A 45 1.82 -5.42 -0.53
C PHE A 45 1.27 -4.10 0.01
N ILE A 46 1.35 -3.02 -0.76
CA ILE A 46 0.81 -1.71 -0.37
C ILE A 46 -0.71 -1.81 -0.18
N GLY A 47 -1.41 -2.50 -1.09
CA GLY A 47 -2.84 -2.77 -0.98
C GLY A 47 -3.21 -3.47 0.33
N ILE A 48 -2.50 -4.53 0.72
CA ILE A 48 -2.73 -5.24 1.98
C ILE A 48 -2.57 -4.28 3.16
N MET A 49 -1.50 -3.49 3.19
CA MET A 49 -1.23 -2.55 4.28
C MET A 49 -2.29 -1.46 4.40
N MET A 50 -2.79 -0.95 3.28
CA MET A 50 -3.84 0.09 3.26
C MET A 50 -5.23 -0.42 3.65
N ASN A 51 -5.49 -1.73 3.51
CA ASN A 51 -6.76 -2.36 3.87
C ASN A 51 -6.75 -3.01 5.26
N SER A 52 -5.58 -3.13 5.90
CA SER A 52 -5.45 -3.82 7.18
C SER A 52 -6.17 -3.06 8.30
N GLY A 53 -7.07 -3.74 9.01
CA GLY A 53 -7.95 -3.16 10.04
C GLY A 53 -7.45 -3.32 11.49
N GLY A 54 -6.28 -3.92 11.70
CA GLY A 54 -5.67 -4.13 13.02
C GLY A 54 -5.93 -5.52 13.62
N ALA A 55 -6.41 -6.47 12.81
CA ALA A 55 -6.53 -7.86 13.19
C ALA A 55 -5.17 -8.60 13.11
N THR A 56 -5.18 -9.91 13.33
CA THR A 56 -3.98 -10.73 13.11
C THR A 56 -3.63 -10.76 11.63
N MET A 57 -2.34 -10.75 11.30
CA MET A 57 -1.89 -10.77 9.90
C MET A 57 -2.42 -11.96 9.11
N SER A 58 -2.66 -13.11 9.76
CA SER A 58 -3.30 -14.26 9.12
C SER A 58 -4.72 -13.95 8.65
N LYS A 59 -5.50 -13.25 9.49
CA LYS A 59 -6.87 -12.83 9.15
C LYS A 59 -6.86 -11.79 8.03
N GLU A 60 -6.01 -10.76 8.15
CA GLU A 60 -5.89 -9.71 7.13
C GLU A 60 -5.54 -10.30 5.74
N LEU A 61 -4.64 -11.29 5.69
CA LEU A 61 -4.31 -11.98 4.44
C LEU A 61 -5.48 -12.83 3.91
N LEU A 62 -6.22 -13.53 4.77
CA LEU A 62 -7.38 -14.30 4.32
C LEU A 62 -8.48 -13.39 3.77
N ASP A 63 -8.77 -12.29 4.46
CA ASP A 63 -9.76 -11.31 4.04
C ASP A 63 -9.34 -10.64 2.71
N PHE A 64 -8.08 -10.25 2.57
CA PHE A 64 -7.57 -9.62 1.34
C PHE A 64 -7.59 -10.54 0.11
N PHE A 65 -7.33 -11.85 0.31
CA PHE A 65 -7.28 -12.84 -0.77
C PHE A 65 -8.58 -13.64 -0.90
N ASP A 66 -9.71 -13.15 -0.37
CA ASP A 66 -11.04 -13.78 -0.44
C ASP A 66 -11.04 -15.26 0.00
N PHE A 67 -10.32 -15.56 1.08
CA PHE A 67 -10.17 -16.91 1.64
C PHE A 67 -9.69 -17.96 0.61
N ASN A 68 -9.00 -17.51 -0.44
CA ASN A 68 -8.53 -18.40 -1.49
C ASN A 68 -7.54 -19.43 -0.91
N LYS A 69 -7.64 -20.69 -1.33
CA LYS A 69 -6.67 -21.75 -0.93
C LYS A 69 -5.21 -21.40 -1.24
N ASN A 70 -4.99 -20.47 -2.17
CA ASN A 70 -3.69 -19.96 -2.55
C ASN A 70 -3.24 -18.74 -1.73
N THR A 71 -3.93 -18.37 -0.66
CA THR A 71 -3.55 -17.25 0.21
C THR A 71 -2.09 -17.41 0.68
N PRO A 72 -1.24 -16.36 0.57
CA PRO A 72 0.13 -16.40 1.06
C PRO A 72 0.21 -16.58 2.59
N SER A 73 1.30 -17.16 3.08
CA SER A 73 1.56 -17.23 4.51
C SER A 73 1.96 -15.86 5.09
N VAL A 74 1.77 -15.69 6.40
CA VAL A 74 2.30 -14.54 7.16
C VAL A 74 3.82 -14.40 6.97
N SER A 75 4.56 -15.50 6.92
CA SER A 75 6.01 -15.46 6.67
C SER A 75 6.35 -14.92 5.28
N ALA A 76 5.60 -15.29 4.25
CA ALA A 76 5.78 -14.75 2.90
C ALA A 76 5.49 -13.25 2.83
N PHE A 77 4.48 -12.78 3.57
CA PHE A 77 4.19 -11.37 3.75
C PHE A 77 5.32 -10.63 4.48
N THR A 78 5.78 -11.13 5.63
CA THR A 78 6.88 -10.53 6.39
C THR A 78 8.15 -10.39 5.55
N GLN A 79 8.45 -11.37 4.70
CA GLN A 79 9.57 -11.31 3.74
C GLN A 79 9.37 -10.27 2.62
N GLN A 80 8.13 -9.98 2.20
CA GLN A 80 7.89 -8.87 1.27
C GLN A 80 7.99 -7.52 1.99
N ARG A 81 7.43 -7.42 3.20
CA ARG A 81 7.51 -6.21 4.04
C ARG A 81 8.95 -5.78 4.28
N SER A 82 9.85 -6.72 4.54
CA SER A 82 11.27 -6.44 4.79
C SER A 82 12.04 -5.90 3.58
N LYS A 83 11.39 -5.71 2.42
CA LYS A 83 12.01 -5.14 1.22
C LYS A 83 11.60 -3.70 0.97
N VAL A 84 10.50 -3.26 1.58
CA VAL A 84 9.93 -1.93 1.37
C VAL A 84 10.52 -0.96 2.37
N LEU A 85 10.90 0.21 1.86
CA LEU A 85 11.40 1.33 2.64
C LEU A 85 10.22 2.10 3.27
N PRO A 86 10.34 2.60 4.51
CA PRO A 86 9.29 3.44 5.15
C PRO A 86 8.85 4.63 4.29
N GLU A 87 9.76 5.18 3.50
CA GLU A 87 9.60 6.29 2.56
C GLU A 87 8.47 6.02 1.54
N ALA A 88 8.15 4.75 1.26
CA ALA A 88 6.99 4.39 0.44
C ALA A 88 5.68 4.90 1.05
N PHE A 89 5.50 4.71 2.36
CA PHE A 89 4.29 5.13 3.07
C PHE A 89 4.30 6.63 3.32
N GLU A 90 5.47 7.21 3.62
CA GLU A 90 5.61 8.67 3.74
C GLU A 90 5.19 9.36 2.44
N TYR A 91 5.73 8.92 1.30
CA TYR A 91 5.34 9.43 -0.02
C TYR A 91 3.85 9.26 -0.27
N LEU A 92 3.31 8.04 -0.07
CA LEU A 92 1.91 7.73 -0.34
C LEU A 92 0.96 8.61 0.48
N PHE A 93 1.19 8.72 1.79
CA PHE A 93 0.31 9.51 2.64
C PHE A 93 0.44 11.00 2.36
N LYS A 94 1.65 11.51 2.15
CA LYS A 94 1.87 12.93 1.85
C LYS A 94 1.23 13.34 0.53
N SER A 95 1.55 12.63 -0.55
CA SER A 95 0.99 12.91 -1.88
C SER A 95 -0.54 12.81 -1.90
N PHE A 96 -1.10 11.75 -1.30
CA PHE A 96 -2.54 11.59 -1.17
C PHE A 96 -3.18 12.73 -0.36
N THR A 97 -2.59 13.14 0.77
CA THR A 97 -3.09 14.24 1.58
C THR A 97 -3.02 15.57 0.83
N ASP A 98 -1.90 15.88 0.18
CA ASP A 98 -1.71 17.13 -0.56
C ASP A 98 -2.76 17.28 -1.68
N ASP A 99 -3.10 16.19 -2.37
CA ASP A 99 -4.10 16.18 -3.45
C ASP A 99 -5.56 16.25 -2.96
N ASN A 100 -5.86 15.72 -1.77
CA ASN A 100 -7.24 15.57 -1.29
C ASN A 100 -7.60 16.50 -0.13
N LEU A 101 -6.63 17.14 0.53
CA LEU A 101 -6.81 18.05 1.66
C LEU A 101 -6.03 19.36 1.43
N PRO A 102 -6.54 20.27 0.60
CA PRO A 102 -5.83 21.50 0.23
C PRO A 102 -5.72 22.55 1.36
N THR A 103 -6.32 22.33 2.53
CA THR A 103 -6.34 23.32 3.62
C THR A 103 -5.20 23.13 4.61
N THR A 104 -4.30 24.10 4.67
CA THR A 104 -3.34 24.32 5.77
C THR A 104 -4.03 24.95 6.98
N ASN A 105 -5.13 24.36 7.46
CA ASN A 105 -5.70 24.76 8.76
C ASN A 105 -4.86 24.12 9.87
N ASN A 106 -3.61 24.57 9.98
CA ASN A 106 -2.74 24.20 11.07
C ASN A 106 -3.38 24.71 12.36
N TYR A 107 -3.58 23.82 13.34
CA TYR A 107 -4.08 24.21 14.65
C TYR A 107 -3.10 25.23 15.26
N HIS A 108 -3.52 26.49 15.28
CA HIS A 108 -2.82 27.56 16.00
C HIS A 108 -3.41 27.55 17.40
N GLY A 109 -2.71 26.90 18.33
CA GLY A 109 -3.12 26.81 19.74
C GLY A 109 -3.35 28.16 20.39
#